data_AF-A0A953MN53-F1
#
_entry.id   AF-A0A953MN53-F1
#
_cell.length_a   1.000
_cell.length_b   1.000
_cell.length_c   1.000
_cell.angle_alpha   90.00
_cell.angle_beta   90.00
_cell.angle_gamma   90.00
#
_symmetry.space_group_name_H-M   'P 1'
#
loop_
_entity.id
_entity.type
_entity.pdbx_description
1 polymer ?
#
loop_
_entity_poly.entity_id
_entity_poly.type
_entity_poly.pdbx_seq_one_letter_code
_entity_poly.pdbx_strand_id
1 'polypeptide(L)'
;SHCSLSSSKESGKTVLVLTPEKNSSLTFTKAKLFIDDKGFVESVVVEDPSAGTLNIKLSDYKVNQNLSGSKFTFSPPEGCKVIDLR
;
A
#
# COMPACT_ATOMS: atom_id res chain seq x y z
N SER A 1 9.72 -6.06 -14.24
CA SER A 1 8.56 -5.34 -13.69
C SER A 1 7.43 -6.34 -13.54
N HIS A 2 6.62 -6.30 -12.47
CA HIS A 2 5.45 -7.20 -12.31
C HIS A 2 4.11 -6.48 -12.56
N CYS A 3 4.17 -5.16 -12.74
CA CYS A 3 3.02 -4.32 -13.08
C CYS A 3 3.38 -3.39 -14.24
N SER A 4 2.36 -3.04 -15.01
CA SER A 4 2.34 -1.85 -15.84
C SER A 4 1.89 -0.65 -14.98
N LEU A 5 2.54 0.49 -15.19
CA LEU A 5 2.24 1.75 -14.52
C LEU A 5 1.63 2.72 -15.53
N SER A 6 0.54 3.37 -15.16
CA SER A 6 -0.04 4.49 -15.90
C SER A 6 -0.40 5.62 -14.94
N SER A 7 -0.44 6.84 -15.44
CA SER A 7 -0.86 8.01 -14.68
C SER A 7 -2.15 8.58 -15.27
N SER A 8 -3.11 8.90 -14.41
CA SER A 8 -4.34 9.62 -14.78
C SER A 8 -4.55 10.82 -13.85
N LYS A 9 -5.54 11.64 -14.18
CA LYS A 9 -6.07 12.66 -13.27
C LYS A 9 -7.50 12.33 -12.91
N GLU A 10 -7.81 12.22 -11.63
CA GLU A 10 -9.17 12.03 -11.12
C GLU A 10 -9.47 13.12 -10.09
N SER A 11 -10.56 13.87 -10.28
CA SER A 11 -10.97 14.97 -9.39
C SER A 11 -9.85 15.99 -9.09
N GLY A 12 -9.01 16.30 -10.08
CA GLY A 12 -7.90 17.24 -9.95
C GLY A 12 -6.64 16.68 -9.29
N LYS A 13 -6.64 15.42 -8.83
CA LYS A 13 -5.49 14.75 -8.21
C LYS A 13 -4.76 13.87 -9.21
N THR A 14 -3.45 13.72 -9.02
CA THR A 14 -2.66 12.75 -9.78
C THR A 14 -2.95 11.36 -9.24
N VAL A 15 -3.26 10.43 -10.13
CA VAL A 15 -3.51 9.03 -9.78
C VAL A 15 -2.54 8.14 -10.53
N LEU A 16 -1.80 7.33 -9.79
CA LEU A 16 -0.96 6.28 -10.36
C LEU A 16 -1.75 4.97 -10.34
N VAL A 17 -1.96 4.39 -11.51
CA VAL A 17 -2.69 3.13 -11.68
C VAL A 17 -1.70 2.03 -12.01
N LEU A 18 -1.60 1.05 -11.11
CA LEU A 18 -0.80 -0.14 -11.26
C LEU A 18 -1.71 -1.30 -11.68
N THR A 19 -1.39 -1.93 -12.80
CA THR A 19 -2.09 -3.13 -13.28
C THR A 19 -1.08 -4.27 -13.42
N PRO A 20 -1.25 -5.38 -12.69
CA PRO A 20 -0.36 -6.53 -12.81
C PRO A 20 -0.25 -7.06 -14.24
N GLU A 21 0.94 -7.53 -14.59
CA GLU A 21 1.17 -8.19 -15.88
C GLU A 21 0.53 -9.58 -15.89
N LYS A 22 0.14 -10.08 -17.07
CA LYS A 22 -0.60 -11.36 -17.23
C LYS A 22 0.07 -12.57 -16.56
N ASN A 23 1.40 -12.56 -16.44
CA ASN A 23 2.19 -13.66 -15.86
C ASN A 23 2.77 -13.32 -14.48
N SER A 24 2.23 -12.29 -13.80
CA SER A 24 2.67 -11.96 -12.45
C SER A 24 2.05 -12.92 -11.42
N SER A 25 2.73 -13.12 -10.29
CA SER A 25 2.20 -13.84 -9.12
C SER A 25 1.32 -12.96 -8.22
N LEU A 26 1.02 -11.73 -8.62
CA LEU A 26 0.21 -10.80 -7.84
C LEU A 26 -1.27 -11.17 -7.93
N THR A 27 -1.98 -11.09 -6.81
CA THR A 27 -3.38 -11.55 -6.69
C THR A 27 -4.39 -10.44 -6.94
N PHE A 28 -4.00 -9.18 -6.82
CA PHE A 28 -4.88 -8.03 -7.09
C PHE A 28 -5.00 -7.78 -8.60
N THR A 29 -6.06 -7.10 -9.03
CA THR A 29 -6.30 -6.76 -10.45
C THR A 29 -5.94 -5.31 -10.77
N LYS A 30 -6.06 -4.41 -9.79
CA LYS A 30 -5.70 -3.00 -9.95
C LYS A 30 -5.34 -2.39 -8.60
N ALA A 31 -4.33 -1.53 -8.58
CA ALA A 31 -4.08 -0.63 -7.47
C ALA A 31 -4.04 0.82 -7.97
N LYS A 32 -4.71 1.73 -7.25
CA LYS A 32 -4.66 3.17 -7.49
C LYS A 32 -3.99 3.85 -6.30
N LEU A 33 -2.98 4.67 -6.58
CA LEU A 33 -2.37 5.58 -5.60
C LEU A 33 -2.81 6.99 -5.94
N PHE A 34 -3.49 7.66 -5.02
CA PHE A 34 -3.86 9.06 -5.15
C PHE A 34 -2.75 9.89 -4.52
N ILE A 35 -2.13 10.73 -5.34
CA ILE A 35 -0.99 11.54 -4.94
C ILE A 35 -1.44 12.99 -4.80
N ASP A 36 -1.10 13.61 -3.68
CA ASP A 36 -1.36 15.03 -3.44
C ASP A 36 -0.40 15.93 -4.22
N ASP A 37 -0.59 17.24 -4.11
CA ASP A 37 0.22 18.26 -4.77
C ASP A 37 1.68 18.32 -4.26
N LYS A 38 1.95 17.74 -3.09
CA LYS A 38 3.28 17.63 -2.47
C LYS A 38 3.98 16.32 -2.79
N GLY A 39 3.32 15.41 -3.51
CA GLY A 39 3.87 14.10 -3.87
C GLY A 39 3.65 13.00 -2.82
N PHE A 40 2.83 13.24 -1.79
CA PHE A 40 2.49 12.21 -0.81
C PHE A 40 1.29 11.37 -1.27
N VAL A 41 1.27 10.10 -0.87
CA VAL A 41 0.14 9.21 -1.12
C VAL A 41 -0.98 9.56 -0.16
N GLU A 42 -2.08 10.14 -0.63
CA GLU A 42 -3.23 10.44 0.24
C GLU A 42 -4.12 9.21 0.46
N SER A 43 -4.29 8.40 -0.59
CA SER A 43 -5.07 7.17 -0.50
C SER A 43 -4.58 6.09 -1.45
N VAL A 44 -4.91 4.85 -1.08
CA VAL A 44 -4.65 3.65 -1.87
C VAL A 44 -5.95 2.88 -2.02
N VAL A 45 -6.27 2.50 -3.25
CA VAL A 45 -7.40 1.61 -3.55
C VAL A 45 -6.85 0.37 -4.23
N VAL A 46 -7.02 -0.79 -3.62
CA VAL A 46 -6.63 -2.08 -4.19
C VAL A 46 -7.88 -2.88 -4.50
N GLU A 47 -8.04 -3.27 -5.76
CA GLU A 47 -9.09 -4.17 -6.22
C GLU A 47 -8.50 -5.59 -6.24
N ASP A 48 -8.97 -6.46 -5.35
CA ASP A 48 -8.62 -7.89 -5.34
C ASP A 48 -9.89 -8.73 -5.57
N PRO A 49 -9.90 -9.64 -6.55
CA PRO A 49 -11.09 -10.43 -6.88
C PRO A 49 -11.48 -11.43 -5.79
N SER A 50 -10.53 -11.82 -4.93
CA SER A 50 -10.75 -12.76 -3.82
C SER A 50 -11.07 -12.05 -2.50
N ALA A 51 -10.49 -10.87 -2.26
CA ALA A 51 -10.63 -10.13 -1.01
C ALA A 51 -11.55 -8.90 -1.09
N GLY A 52 -12.02 -8.53 -2.28
CA GLY A 52 -12.80 -7.31 -2.51
C GLY A 52 -11.93 -6.05 -2.64
N THR A 53 -12.50 -4.88 -2.35
CA THR A 53 -11.80 -3.61 -2.48
C THR A 53 -11.25 -3.14 -1.14
N LEU A 54 -9.92 -3.04 -1.03
CA LEU A 54 -9.25 -2.42 0.11
C LEU A 54 -9.06 -0.92 -0.16
N ASN A 55 -9.55 -0.09 0.77
CA ASN A 55 -9.42 1.36 0.72
C ASN A 55 -8.60 1.83 1.93
N ILE A 56 -7.44 2.43 1.68
CA ILE A 56 -6.55 2.98 2.70
C ILE A 56 -6.52 4.51 2.53
N LYS A 57 -6.73 5.25 3.62
CA LYS A 57 -6.55 6.70 3.67
C LYS A 57 -5.42 7.01 4.63
N LEU A 58 -4.53 7.91 4.22
CA LEU A 58 -3.35 8.29 4.97
C LEU A 58 -3.45 9.79 5.30
N SER A 59 -3.26 10.12 6.58
CA SER A 59 -3.34 11.49 7.09
C SER A 59 -2.20 11.75 8.08
N ASP A 60 -2.03 13.02 8.46
CA ASP A 60 -1.12 13.45 9.53
C ASP A 60 0.33 13.03 9.32
N TYR A 61 0.80 13.16 8.07
CA TYR A 61 2.16 12.86 7.67
C TYR A 61 3.19 13.62 8.50
N LYS A 62 4.09 12.87 9.13
CA LYS A 62 5.27 13.40 9.80
C LYS A 62 6.52 12.94 9.06
N VAL A 63 7.18 13.86 8.37
CA VAL A 63 8.40 13.58 7.61
C VAL A 63 9.63 13.56 8.52
N ASN A 64 10.64 12.76 8.15
CA ASN A 64 11.99 12.78 8.73
C ASN A 64 12.04 12.67 10.27
N GLN A 65 11.19 11.85 10.86
CA GLN A 65 11.04 11.76 12.33
C GLN A 65 12.18 11.03 13.05
N ASN A 66 13.20 10.55 12.32
CA ASN A 66 14.29 9.74 12.89
C ASN A 66 13.74 8.61 13.79
N LEU A 67 12.82 7.80 13.26
CA LEU A 67 12.12 6.77 14.02
C LEU A 67 13.12 5.76 14.58
N SER A 68 12.99 5.46 15.88
CA SER A 68 13.81 4.44 16.55
C SER A 68 13.64 3.06 15.90
N GLY A 69 14.74 2.31 15.78
CA GLY A 69 14.75 0.92 15.31
C GLY A 69 13.80 0.01 16.10
N SER A 70 13.51 0.32 17.36
CA SER A 70 12.57 -0.43 18.20
C SER A 70 11.12 -0.42 17.66
N LYS A 71 10.75 0.53 16.78
CA LYS A 71 9.45 0.53 16.10
C LYS A 71 9.33 -0.55 15.02
N PHE A 72 10.45 -1.17 14.64
CA PHE A 72 10.53 -2.20 13.61
C PHE A 72 10.89 -3.58 14.18
N THR A 73 10.80 -3.74 15.50
CA THR A 73 10.95 -5.02 16.19
C THR A 73 9.60 -5.49 16.70
N PHE A 74 9.36 -6.80 16.63
CA PHE A 74 8.18 -7.43 17.21
C PHE A 74 8.60 -8.42 18.29
N SER A 75 7.97 -8.32 19.46
CA SER A 75 8.06 -9.33 20.52
C SER A 75 6.62 -9.72 20.87
N PRO A 76 6.26 -11.01 20.75
CA PRO A 76 4.92 -11.45 21.08
C PRO A 76 4.66 -11.21 22.57
N PRO A 77 3.51 -10.64 22.95
CA PRO A 77 3.19 -10.43 24.35
C PRO A 77 3.03 -11.76 25.09
N GLU A 78 3.13 -11.71 26.41
CA GLU A 78 2.99 -12.89 27.27
C GLU A 78 1.63 -13.58 27.05
N GLY A 79 1.63 -14.92 27.06
CA GLY A 79 0.44 -15.72 26.80
C GLY A 79 0.11 -15.94 25.32
N CYS A 80 0.84 -15.31 24.38
CA CYS A 80 0.70 -15.61 22.96
C CYS A 80 1.37 -16.93 22.58
N LYS A 81 0.64 -17.75 21.81
CA LYS A 81 1.24 -18.88 21.10
C LYS A 81 1.86 -18.36 19.80
N VAL A 82 3.17 -18.55 19.65
CA VAL A 82 3.88 -18.23 18.40
C VAL A 82 3.79 -19.42 17.45
N ILE A 83 3.32 -19.18 16.24
CA ILE A 83 3.43 -20.13 15.12
C ILE A 83 4.43 -19.53 14.16
N ASP A 84 5.59 -20.18 14.04
CA ASP A 84 6.66 -19.75 13.14
C ASP A 84 6.61 -20.58 11.85
N LEU A 85 6.51 -19.90 10.71
CA LEU A 85 6.39 -20.51 9.37
C LEU A 85 7.61 -20.21 8.48
N ARG A 86 8.71 -19.74 9.08
CA ARG A 86 9.94 -19.32 8.40
C ARG A 86 10.84 -20.50 8.03
#